data_AF-A0A1Y2M8V9-F1
#
_entry.id   AF-A0A1Y2M8V9-F1
#
_cell.length_a   1.000
_cell.length_b   1.000
_cell.length_c   1.000
_cell.angle_alpha   90.00
_cell.angle_beta   90.00
_cell.angle_gamma   90.00
#
_symmetry.space_group_name_H-M   'P 1'
#
loop_
_entity.id
_entity.type
_entity.pdbx_description
1 polymer ?
#
loop_
_entity_poly.entity_id
_entity_poly.type
_entity_poly.pdbx_seq_one_letter_code
_entity_poly.pdbx_strand_id
1 'polypeptide(L)'
;MPADTSDLDVFVFGTAQMLSQLTDETDDETTTKIIRYALQAVGMSTEKLQLLIFHICTLPTADSTYLAALLVKLSAHVPGTVSSRPTQSGETLKGVELVRHCVINVLRPYLGGFRQLDVWFAKFTEILAELQQTRESSTTDTAIADILEALVTSQHLFTPHNIELFPKTCYYYSPQLDKNGNMDLLAHYINTASEQVPPDSMIYKFMISCLIATRENNWGMVSTASVPSDLSVLTPDEESETEIKLENTAVGSNYGYW
;
A
#
# COMPACT_ATOMS: atom_id res chain seq x y z
N MET A 1 -10.90 36.82 -29.76
CA MET A 1 -9.94 36.79 -28.65
C MET A 1 -9.71 35.33 -28.32
N PRO A 2 -8.49 34.78 -28.42
CA PRO A 2 -8.25 33.43 -27.93
C PRO A 2 -8.45 33.44 -26.41
N ALA A 3 -9.05 32.37 -25.88
CA ALA A 3 -9.23 32.20 -24.44
C ALA A 3 -7.85 32.16 -23.77
N ASP A 4 -7.65 32.97 -22.72
CA ASP A 4 -6.51 32.83 -21.81
C ASP A 4 -6.61 31.46 -21.14
N THR A 5 -6.00 30.43 -21.73
CA THR A 5 -5.73 29.17 -21.04
C THR A 5 -4.73 29.47 -19.94
N SER A 6 -5.09 29.19 -18.70
CA SER A 6 -4.20 29.42 -17.57
C SER A 6 -2.93 28.55 -17.71
N ASP A 7 -1.79 29.02 -17.20
CA ASP A 7 -0.54 28.23 -17.14
C ASP A 7 -0.75 26.84 -16.49
N LEU A 8 -1.74 26.74 -15.61
CA LEU A 8 -2.17 25.50 -14.99
C LEU A 8 -2.87 24.56 -15.98
N ASP A 9 -3.73 25.08 -16.86
CA ASP A 9 -4.43 24.27 -17.87
C ASP A 9 -3.45 23.68 -18.89
N VAL A 10 -2.46 24.47 -19.31
CA VAL A 10 -1.39 24.02 -20.22
C VAL A 10 -0.55 22.93 -19.54
N PHE A 11 -0.23 23.13 -18.24
CA PHE A 11 0.48 22.13 -17.45
C PHE A 11 -0.32 20.84 -17.31
N VAL A 12 -1.61 20.91 -16.96
CA VAL A 12 -2.50 19.75 -16.80
C VAL A 12 -2.58 18.96 -18.10
N PHE A 13 -2.83 19.63 -19.23
CA PHE A 13 -2.93 18.98 -20.53
C PHE A 13 -1.62 18.31 -20.94
N GLY A 14 -0.49 19.03 -20.84
CA GLY A 14 0.83 18.50 -21.20
C GLY A 14 1.25 17.33 -20.30
N THR A 15 0.96 17.40 -19.01
CA THR A 15 1.31 16.36 -18.04
C THR A 15 0.46 15.11 -18.25
N ALA A 16 -0.85 15.26 -18.46
CA ALA A 16 -1.73 14.13 -18.78
C ALA A 16 -1.29 13.41 -20.06
N GLN A 17 -0.92 14.15 -21.11
CA GLN A 17 -0.43 13.59 -22.37
C GLN A 17 0.93 12.89 -22.24
N MET A 18 1.82 13.40 -21.38
CA MET A 18 3.11 12.74 -21.12
C MET A 18 2.91 11.45 -20.32
N LEU A 19 2.12 11.51 -19.24
CA LEU A 19 1.87 10.37 -18.38
C LEU A 19 1.04 9.28 -19.08
N SER A 20 0.22 9.61 -20.09
CA SER A 20 -0.51 8.60 -20.87
C SER A 20 0.40 7.68 -21.70
N GLN A 21 1.70 7.99 -21.79
CA GLN A 21 2.71 7.12 -22.42
C GLN A 21 3.24 6.06 -21.45
N LEU A 22 2.95 6.20 -20.15
CA LEU A 22 3.34 5.24 -19.13
C LEU A 22 2.34 4.10 -19.07
N THR A 23 2.89 2.89 -19.11
CA THR A 23 2.19 1.63 -18.92
C THR A 23 3.04 0.74 -18.03
N ASP A 24 2.46 -0.33 -17.48
CA ASP A 24 3.19 -1.27 -16.63
C ASP A 24 4.34 -1.99 -17.39
N GLU A 25 4.35 -1.91 -18.73
CA GLU A 25 5.39 -2.46 -19.60
C GLU A 25 6.48 -1.43 -19.98
N THR A 26 6.32 -0.15 -19.61
CA THR A 26 7.27 0.89 -19.96
C THR A 26 8.60 0.67 -19.21
N ASP A 27 9.71 0.65 -19.94
CA ASP A 27 11.02 0.43 -19.36
C ASP A 27 11.42 1.53 -18.35
N ASP A 28 12.33 1.17 -17.44
CA ASP A 28 12.74 2.05 -16.33
C ASP A 28 13.37 3.37 -16.81
N GLU A 29 14.12 3.33 -17.90
CA GLU A 29 14.82 4.49 -18.45
C GLU A 29 13.82 5.48 -19.06
N THR A 30 12.89 4.99 -19.87
CA THR A 30 11.79 5.78 -20.45
C THR A 30 10.91 6.37 -19.36
N THR A 31 10.54 5.58 -18.36
CA THR A 31 9.77 6.04 -17.20
C THR A 31 10.50 7.18 -16.48
N THR A 32 11.80 7.02 -16.25
CA THR A 32 12.64 8.04 -15.60
C THR A 32 12.70 9.33 -16.41
N LYS A 33 12.83 9.23 -17.75
CA LYS A 33 12.81 10.40 -18.63
C LYS A 33 11.48 11.14 -18.54
N ILE A 34 10.35 10.44 -18.63
CA ILE A 34 9.01 11.03 -18.54
C ILE A 34 8.81 11.75 -17.20
N ILE A 35 9.17 11.11 -16.08
CA ILE A 35 9.08 11.72 -14.74
C ILE A 35 9.94 12.98 -14.64
N ARG A 36 11.17 12.97 -15.17
CA ARG A 36 12.04 14.16 -15.17
C ARG A 36 11.48 15.29 -16.01
N TYR A 37 10.90 15.00 -17.17
CA TYR A 37 10.24 16.02 -18.00
C TYR A 37 9.01 16.62 -17.30
N ALA A 38 8.18 15.79 -16.68
CA ALA A 38 7.04 16.26 -15.89
C ALA A 38 7.51 17.18 -14.73
N LEU A 39 8.60 16.81 -14.04
CA LEU A 39 9.17 17.61 -12.96
C LEU A 39 9.78 18.93 -13.45
N GLN A 40 10.34 18.99 -14.66
CA GLN A 40 10.77 20.25 -15.26
C GLN A 40 9.57 21.20 -15.45
N ALA A 41 8.43 20.68 -15.87
CA ALA A 41 7.20 21.46 -16.04
C ALA A 41 6.59 21.91 -14.69
N VAL A 42 6.82 21.16 -13.61
CA VAL A 42 6.44 21.57 -12.24
C VAL A 42 7.19 22.83 -11.80
N GLY A 43 8.48 22.95 -12.17
CA GLY A 43 9.31 24.09 -11.77
C GLY A 43 9.47 24.16 -10.24
N MET A 44 9.09 25.28 -9.63
CA MET A 44 9.11 25.48 -8.17
C MET A 44 7.71 25.41 -7.52
N SER A 45 6.67 25.05 -8.29
CA SER A 45 5.29 25.12 -7.81
C SER A 45 4.87 23.84 -7.08
N THR A 46 4.60 23.96 -5.78
CA THR A 46 4.00 22.86 -4.98
C THR A 46 2.63 22.46 -5.53
N GLU A 47 1.86 23.40 -6.07
CA GLU A 47 0.54 23.14 -6.65
C GLU A 47 0.66 22.28 -7.91
N LYS A 48 1.60 22.58 -8.80
CA LYS A 48 1.88 21.74 -9.98
C LYS A 48 2.39 20.35 -9.57
N LEU A 49 3.17 20.26 -8.49
CA LEU A 49 3.60 18.97 -7.93
C LEU A 49 2.41 18.14 -7.43
N GLN A 50 1.46 18.76 -6.74
CA GLN A 50 0.23 18.10 -6.27
C GLN A 50 -0.63 17.61 -7.44
N LEU A 51 -0.77 18.42 -8.50
CA LEU A 51 -1.47 18.01 -9.72
C LEU A 51 -0.78 16.85 -10.45
N LEU A 52 0.55 16.87 -10.52
CA LEU A 52 1.33 15.76 -11.09
C LEU A 52 1.10 14.46 -10.31
N ILE A 53 1.16 14.52 -8.97
CA ILE A 53 0.86 13.37 -8.10
C ILE A 53 -0.56 12.87 -8.35
N PHE A 54 -1.54 13.77 -8.43
CA PHE A 54 -2.92 13.41 -8.72
C PHE A 54 -3.05 12.68 -10.07
N HIS A 55 -2.41 13.19 -11.12
CA HIS A 55 -2.43 12.54 -12.43
C HIS A 55 -1.76 11.17 -12.43
N ILE A 56 -0.65 11.01 -11.72
CA ILE A 56 -0.02 9.69 -11.53
C ILE A 56 -1.02 8.74 -10.87
N CYS A 57 -1.59 9.11 -9.73
CA CYS A 57 -2.51 8.24 -8.99
C CYS A 57 -3.80 7.91 -9.76
N THR A 58 -4.13 8.68 -10.81
CA THR A 58 -5.34 8.51 -11.63
C THR A 58 -5.08 7.90 -13.00
N LEU A 59 -3.86 7.41 -13.28
CA LEU A 59 -3.58 6.71 -14.53
C LEU A 59 -4.50 5.49 -14.68
N PRO A 60 -5.28 5.38 -15.78
CA PRO A 60 -6.31 4.34 -15.89
C PRO A 60 -5.76 2.92 -15.98
N THR A 61 -4.63 2.75 -16.66
CA THR A 61 -4.07 1.44 -17.01
C THR A 61 -3.06 0.90 -16.00
N ALA A 62 -2.65 1.73 -15.04
CA ALA A 62 -1.63 1.38 -14.07
C ALA A 62 -2.22 0.72 -12.82
N ASP A 63 -1.63 -0.39 -12.39
CA ASP A 63 -1.94 -1.00 -11.10
C ASP A 63 -1.38 -0.17 -9.92
N SER A 64 -1.87 -0.44 -8.71
CA SER A 64 -1.49 0.30 -7.50
C SER A 64 0.00 0.16 -7.16
N THR A 65 0.65 -0.94 -7.54
CA THR A 65 2.07 -1.21 -7.31
C THR A 65 2.95 -0.37 -8.22
N TYR A 66 2.64 -0.32 -9.52
CA TYR A 66 3.31 0.52 -10.50
C TYR A 66 3.14 2.00 -10.15
N LEU A 67 1.95 2.41 -9.73
CA LEU A 67 1.71 3.78 -9.26
C LEU A 67 2.53 4.15 -8.03
N ALA A 68 2.61 3.27 -7.04
CA ALA A 68 3.49 3.49 -5.89
C ALA A 68 4.95 3.61 -6.33
N ALA A 69 5.42 2.76 -7.25
CA ALA A 69 6.77 2.85 -7.81
C ALA A 69 7.02 4.17 -8.55
N LEU A 70 6.04 4.67 -9.31
CA LEU A 70 6.13 5.99 -9.95
C LEU A 70 6.24 7.12 -8.93
N LEU A 71 5.50 7.07 -7.82
CA LEU A 71 5.56 8.08 -6.76
C LEU A 71 6.89 8.04 -6.00
N VAL A 72 7.45 6.85 -5.75
CA VAL A 72 8.81 6.69 -5.21
C VAL A 72 9.83 7.30 -6.17
N LYS A 73 9.74 6.97 -7.46
CA LYS A 73 10.62 7.52 -8.49
C LYS A 73 10.50 9.04 -8.62
N LEU A 74 9.28 9.58 -8.55
CA LEU A 74 9.02 11.01 -8.48
C LEU A 74 9.78 11.62 -7.30
N SER A 75 9.65 11.03 -6.10
CA SER A 75 10.29 11.51 -4.88
C SER A 75 11.82 11.55 -4.97
N ALA A 76 12.43 10.58 -5.65
CA ALA A 76 13.87 10.52 -5.88
C ALA A 76 14.38 11.60 -6.85
N HIS A 77 13.50 12.20 -7.65
CA HIS A 77 13.86 13.16 -8.69
C HIS A 77 13.35 14.58 -8.43
N VAL A 78 12.54 14.81 -7.39
CA VAL A 78 12.06 16.17 -7.08
C VAL A 78 13.23 17.11 -6.78
N PRO A 79 13.33 18.25 -7.50
CA PRO A 79 14.35 19.24 -7.22
C PRO A 79 14.25 19.79 -5.79
N GLY A 80 15.38 19.95 -5.10
CA GLY A 80 15.42 20.55 -3.75
C GLY A 80 15.01 22.03 -3.71
N THR A 81 14.81 22.66 -4.87
CA THR A 81 14.24 24.01 -5.01
C THR A 81 12.72 24.04 -4.84
N VAL A 82 12.03 22.90 -5.00
CA VAL A 82 10.61 22.81 -4.67
C VAL A 82 10.47 22.65 -3.17
N SER A 83 9.66 23.50 -2.56
CA SER A 83 9.44 23.50 -1.12
C SER A 83 7.97 23.74 -0.77
N SER A 84 7.51 23.18 0.34
CA SER A 84 6.18 23.50 0.85
C SER A 84 6.11 24.94 1.36
N ARG A 85 4.89 25.41 1.62
CA ARG A 85 4.71 26.50 2.60
C ARG A 85 5.18 26.01 3.99
N PRO A 86 5.62 26.91 4.88
CA PRO A 86 5.96 26.54 6.25
C PRO A 86 4.79 25.81 6.92
N THR A 87 5.07 24.69 7.57
CA THR A 87 4.10 23.95 8.39
C THR A 87 3.71 24.75 9.63
N GLN A 88 2.78 24.24 10.44
CA GLN A 88 2.44 24.83 11.73
C GLN A 88 3.63 24.86 12.71
N SER A 89 4.62 23.97 12.53
CA SER A 89 5.89 23.97 13.26
C SER A 89 6.93 24.96 12.68
N GLY A 90 6.62 25.65 11.58
CA GLY A 90 7.53 26.56 10.88
C GLY A 90 8.52 25.87 9.94
N GLU A 91 8.47 24.53 9.84
CA GLU A 91 9.37 23.76 8.99
C GLU A 91 8.94 23.81 7.53
N THR A 92 9.93 23.86 6.64
CA THR A 92 9.71 23.84 5.20
C THR A 92 10.11 22.48 4.66
N LEU A 93 9.15 21.73 4.11
CA LEU A 93 9.39 20.39 3.58
C LEU A 93 10.00 20.50 2.18
N LYS A 94 10.97 19.63 1.88
CA LYS A 94 11.68 19.57 0.59
C LYS A 94 11.92 18.11 0.19
N GLY A 95 12.19 17.90 -1.11
CA GLY A 95 12.56 16.59 -1.66
C GLY A 95 11.52 15.52 -1.35
N VAL A 96 11.99 14.39 -0.82
CA VAL A 96 11.14 13.22 -0.52
C VAL A 96 10.02 13.56 0.48
N GLU A 97 10.33 14.28 1.57
CA GLU A 97 9.32 14.65 2.59
C GLU A 97 8.22 15.55 2.01
N LEU A 98 8.57 16.43 1.06
CA LEU A 98 7.59 17.26 0.37
C LEU A 98 6.65 16.39 -0.46
N VAL A 99 7.17 15.43 -1.23
CA VAL A 99 6.36 14.53 -2.05
C VAL A 99 5.44 13.71 -1.17
N ARG A 100 5.95 13.13 -0.08
CA ARG A 100 5.14 12.37 0.87
C ARG A 100 3.98 13.20 1.42
N HIS A 101 4.27 14.42 1.88
CA HIS A 101 3.24 15.34 2.35
C HIS A 101 2.23 15.71 1.26
N CYS A 102 2.68 15.88 0.02
CA CYS A 102 1.79 16.14 -1.12
C CYS A 102 0.92 14.94 -1.47
N VAL A 103 1.45 13.71 -1.46
CA VAL A 103 0.68 12.47 -1.67
C VAL A 103 -0.45 12.37 -0.65
N ILE A 104 -0.13 12.51 0.64
CA ILE A 104 -1.15 12.45 1.69
C ILE A 104 -2.20 13.55 1.49
N ASN A 105 -1.79 14.78 1.22
CA ASN A 105 -2.75 15.88 1.04
C ASN A 105 -3.56 15.81 -0.25
N VAL A 106 -3.00 15.24 -1.32
CA VAL A 106 -3.72 14.99 -2.57
C VAL A 106 -4.75 13.90 -2.34
N LEU A 107 -4.42 12.85 -1.58
CA LEU A 107 -5.31 11.70 -1.38
C LEU A 107 -6.32 11.91 -0.24
N ARG A 108 -5.99 12.69 0.81
CA ARG A 108 -6.86 12.91 1.99
C ARG A 108 -8.27 13.43 1.66
N PRO A 109 -8.46 14.43 0.77
CA PRO A 109 -9.79 14.86 0.35
C PRO A 109 -10.61 13.73 -0.29
N TYR A 110 -9.93 12.79 -0.94
CA TYR A 110 -10.58 11.64 -1.59
C TYR A 110 -10.96 10.58 -0.56
N LEU A 111 -10.20 10.44 0.53
CA LEU A 111 -10.58 9.57 1.65
C LEU A 111 -11.87 10.04 2.33
N GLY A 112 -12.07 11.35 2.51
CA GLY A 112 -13.27 11.91 3.14
C GLY A 112 -14.45 12.17 2.19
N GLY A 113 -14.16 12.53 0.92
CA GLY A 113 -15.15 12.95 -0.06
C GLY A 113 -15.78 11.81 -0.88
N PHE A 114 -15.11 10.66 -0.99
CA PHE A 114 -15.55 9.53 -1.82
C PHE A 114 -16.25 8.42 -1.01
N ARG A 115 -16.87 8.77 0.13
CA ARG A 115 -17.78 7.87 0.86
C ARG A 115 -18.92 7.27 -0.01
N GLN A 116 -19.06 7.72 -1.26
CA GLN A 116 -20.08 7.32 -2.23
C GLN A 116 -19.52 6.65 -3.52
N LEU A 117 -18.20 6.45 -3.66
CA LEU A 117 -17.58 5.95 -4.90
C LEU A 117 -16.58 4.82 -4.64
N ASP A 118 -16.99 3.59 -4.94
CA ASP A 118 -16.33 2.32 -4.55
C ASP A 118 -14.92 2.15 -5.15
N VAL A 119 -14.74 2.47 -6.43
CA VAL A 119 -13.56 2.02 -7.21
C VAL A 119 -12.32 2.88 -6.98
N TRP A 120 -12.48 4.21 -6.89
CA TRP A 120 -11.35 5.14 -6.75
C TRP A 120 -10.75 5.09 -5.35
N PHE A 121 -11.58 4.85 -4.33
CA PHE A 121 -11.15 4.78 -2.95
C PHE A 121 -10.24 3.57 -2.69
N ALA A 122 -10.54 2.42 -3.29
CA ALA A 122 -9.70 1.22 -3.20
C ALA A 122 -8.30 1.46 -3.77
N LYS A 123 -8.24 2.00 -5.00
CA LYS A 123 -6.97 2.29 -5.69
C LYS A 123 -6.05 3.20 -4.87
N PHE A 124 -6.57 4.29 -4.30
CA PHE A 124 -5.75 5.19 -3.48
C PHE A 124 -5.26 4.57 -2.18
N THR A 125 -6.10 3.77 -1.54
CA THR A 125 -5.75 3.07 -0.30
C THR A 125 -4.67 2.02 -0.56
N GLU A 126 -4.75 1.31 -1.69
CA GLU A 126 -3.72 0.38 -2.12
C GLU A 126 -2.39 1.08 -2.45
N ILE A 127 -2.41 2.20 -3.18
CA ILE A 127 -1.19 2.97 -3.47
C ILE A 127 -0.49 3.38 -2.16
N LEU A 128 -1.25 3.87 -1.19
CA LEU A 128 -0.72 4.23 0.11
C LEU A 128 -0.09 3.01 0.80
N ALA A 129 -0.79 1.87 0.81
CA ALA A 129 -0.30 0.63 1.40
C ALA A 129 0.99 0.12 0.74
N GLU A 130 1.08 0.19 -0.59
CA GLU A 130 2.29 -0.16 -1.33
C GLU A 130 3.44 0.81 -1.03
N LEU A 131 3.16 2.11 -0.93
CA LEU A 131 4.17 3.08 -0.48
C LEU A 131 4.70 2.73 0.90
N GLN A 132 3.86 2.28 1.84
CA GLN A 132 4.30 1.91 3.19
C GLN A 132 5.34 0.79 3.20
N GLN A 133 5.19 -0.21 2.31
CA GLN A 133 6.11 -1.34 2.20
C GLN A 133 7.49 -0.94 1.70
N THR A 134 7.57 0.12 0.90
CA THR A 134 8.87 0.69 0.54
C THR A 134 9.47 1.26 1.83
N ARG A 135 10.65 0.74 2.24
CA ARG A 135 11.36 1.11 3.50
C ARG A 135 11.72 2.60 3.62
N GLU A 136 11.29 3.40 2.64
CA GLU A 136 11.42 4.83 2.53
C GLU A 136 10.09 5.54 2.81
N SER A 137 9.17 4.94 3.58
CA SER A 137 7.89 5.57 3.91
C SER A 137 7.86 6.12 5.35
N SER A 138 7.41 7.37 5.47
CA SER A 138 7.09 8.04 6.73
C SER A 138 5.61 8.43 6.75
N THR A 139 4.72 7.48 6.39
CA THR A 139 3.29 7.71 6.60
C THR A 139 3.10 7.96 8.10
N THR A 140 2.66 9.17 8.44
CA THR A 140 2.49 9.55 9.85
C THR A 140 1.35 8.75 10.46
N ASP A 141 1.43 8.43 11.74
CA ASP A 141 0.35 7.75 12.47
C ASP A 141 -1.00 8.45 12.28
N THR A 142 -1.00 9.78 12.14
CA THR A 142 -2.18 10.58 11.83
C THR A 142 -2.76 10.28 10.44
N ALA A 143 -1.92 10.14 9.41
CA ALA A 143 -2.38 9.80 8.07
C ALA A 143 -2.89 8.35 8.02
N ILE A 144 -2.25 7.44 8.76
CA ILE A 144 -2.74 6.06 8.92
C ILE A 144 -4.12 6.06 9.58
N ALA A 145 -4.28 6.80 10.68
CA ALA A 145 -5.55 6.93 11.38
C ALA A 145 -6.64 7.52 10.47
N ASP A 146 -6.33 8.56 9.69
CA ASP A 146 -7.25 9.14 8.69
C ASP A 146 -7.72 8.08 7.66
N ILE A 147 -6.81 7.23 7.18
CA ILE A 147 -7.14 6.16 6.21
C ILE A 147 -8.04 5.10 6.85
N LEU A 148 -7.68 4.63 8.05
CA LEU A 148 -8.46 3.61 8.76
C LEU A 148 -9.85 4.14 9.13
N GLU A 149 -9.95 5.37 9.62
CA GLU A 149 -11.22 6.05 9.88
C GLU A 149 -12.07 6.15 8.62
N ALA A 150 -11.49 6.53 7.49
CA ALA A 150 -12.21 6.62 6.22
C ALA A 150 -12.72 5.25 5.75
N LEU A 151 -11.92 4.19 5.92
CA LEU A 151 -12.32 2.81 5.59
C LEU A 151 -13.49 2.35 6.44
N VAL A 152 -13.37 2.46 7.77
CA VAL A 152 -14.41 1.96 8.69
C VAL A 152 -15.68 2.79 8.66
N THR A 153 -15.63 4.04 8.19
CA THR A 153 -16.84 4.87 8.02
C THR A 153 -17.45 4.80 6.61
N SER A 154 -16.84 4.02 5.71
CA SER A 154 -17.32 3.85 4.34
C SER A 154 -18.46 2.85 4.26
N GLN A 155 -19.54 3.23 3.56
CA GLN A 155 -20.66 2.31 3.26
C GLN A 155 -20.26 1.18 2.29
N HIS A 156 -19.12 1.34 1.62
CA HIS A 156 -18.63 0.42 0.60
C HIS A 156 -17.54 -0.53 1.10
N LEU A 157 -17.27 -0.52 2.41
CA LEU A 157 -16.27 -1.38 3.06
C LEU A 157 -16.51 -2.86 2.73
N PHE A 158 -17.77 -3.31 2.77
CA PHE A 158 -18.17 -4.70 2.54
C PHE A 158 -18.81 -4.91 1.17
N THR A 159 -18.17 -4.36 0.13
CA THR A 159 -18.50 -4.66 -1.27
C THR A 159 -17.49 -5.65 -1.85
N PRO A 160 -17.86 -6.48 -2.85
CA PRO A 160 -16.95 -7.46 -3.43
C PRO A 160 -15.64 -6.86 -3.96
N HIS A 161 -15.68 -5.62 -4.47
CA HIS A 161 -14.50 -4.91 -4.99
C HIS A 161 -13.53 -4.47 -3.89
N ASN A 162 -14.02 -4.29 -2.66
CA ASN A 162 -13.23 -3.79 -1.53
C ASN A 162 -12.93 -4.87 -0.49
N ILE A 163 -13.18 -6.13 -0.85
CA ILE A 163 -13.20 -7.26 0.10
C ILE A 163 -11.91 -7.37 0.93
N GLU A 164 -10.77 -7.20 0.28
CA GLU A 164 -9.45 -7.30 0.93
C GLU A 164 -8.94 -5.96 1.45
N LEU A 165 -9.58 -4.84 1.11
CA LEU A 165 -9.01 -3.51 1.27
C LEU A 165 -8.69 -3.18 2.72
N PHE A 166 -9.65 -3.38 3.62
CA PHE A 166 -9.49 -3.07 5.03
C PHE A 166 -8.53 -4.02 5.74
N PRO A 167 -8.67 -5.37 5.64
CA PRO A 167 -7.69 -6.29 6.21
C PRO A 167 -6.26 -6.05 5.70
N LYS A 168 -6.09 -5.81 4.40
CA LYS A 168 -4.79 -5.51 3.76
C LYS A 168 -4.21 -4.21 4.32
N THR A 169 -5.02 -3.14 4.40
CA THR A 169 -4.60 -1.86 5.00
C THR A 169 -4.18 -2.04 6.46
N CYS A 170 -4.99 -2.75 7.26
CA CYS A 170 -4.64 -3.02 8.63
C CYS A 170 -3.32 -3.79 8.74
N TYR A 171 -3.12 -4.83 7.93
CA TYR A 171 -1.87 -5.61 7.93
C TYR A 171 -0.62 -4.74 7.70
N TYR A 172 -0.69 -3.76 6.79
CA TYR A 172 0.47 -2.91 6.49
C TYR A 172 0.77 -1.85 7.54
N TYR A 173 -0.26 -1.22 8.11
CA TYR A 173 -0.07 -0.04 8.94
C TYR A 173 -0.22 -0.27 10.44
N SER A 174 -1.09 -1.20 10.81
CA SER A 174 -1.44 -1.47 12.20
C SER A 174 -0.28 -1.96 13.06
N PRO A 175 0.72 -2.74 12.55
CA PRO A 175 1.88 -3.10 13.35
C PRO A 175 2.68 -1.88 13.84
N GLN A 176 2.75 -0.81 13.04
CA GLN A 176 3.41 0.43 13.43
C GLN A 176 2.57 1.19 14.47
N LEU A 177 1.25 1.29 14.27
CA LEU A 177 0.35 1.93 15.23
C LEU A 177 0.39 1.26 16.61
N ASP A 178 0.36 -0.07 16.66
CA ASP A 178 0.48 -0.81 17.93
C ASP A 178 1.83 -0.55 18.61
N LYS A 179 2.94 -0.52 17.85
CA LYS A 179 4.28 -0.17 18.37
C LYS A 179 4.36 1.25 18.92
N ASN A 180 3.64 2.18 18.32
CA ASN A 180 3.61 3.59 18.72
C ASN A 180 2.63 3.87 19.85
N GLY A 181 1.99 2.84 20.43
CA GLY A 181 1.09 2.95 21.57
C GLY A 181 -0.36 3.29 21.21
N ASN A 182 -0.74 3.24 19.93
CA ASN A 182 -2.09 3.53 19.46
C ASN A 182 -3.02 2.29 19.47
N MET A 183 -2.86 1.40 20.47
CA MET A 183 -3.55 0.12 20.52
C MET A 183 -5.08 0.28 20.63
N ASP A 184 -5.53 1.22 21.47
CA ASP A 184 -6.96 1.47 21.67
C ASP A 184 -7.62 2.02 20.41
N LEU A 185 -6.91 2.90 19.69
CA LEU A 185 -7.38 3.48 18.44
C LEU A 185 -7.56 2.40 17.37
N LEU A 186 -6.61 1.48 17.26
CA LEU A 186 -6.73 0.37 16.32
C LEU A 186 -7.83 -0.62 16.74
N ALA A 187 -7.98 -0.90 18.04
CA ALA A 187 -9.06 -1.73 18.54
C ALA A 187 -10.42 -1.13 18.19
N HIS A 188 -10.55 0.20 18.33
CA HIS A 188 -11.73 0.93 17.90
C HIS A 188 -12.04 0.69 16.41
N TYR A 189 -11.07 0.86 15.51
CA TYR A 189 -11.29 0.62 14.08
C TYR A 189 -11.70 -0.82 13.75
N ILE A 190 -11.05 -1.82 14.35
CA ILE A 190 -11.38 -3.23 14.12
C ILE A 190 -12.79 -3.55 14.63
N ASN A 191 -13.17 -3.04 15.81
CA ASN A 191 -14.50 -3.23 16.37
C ASN A 191 -15.58 -2.56 15.50
N THR A 192 -15.34 -1.30 15.09
CA THR A 192 -16.24 -0.55 14.20
C THR A 192 -16.45 -1.27 12.87
N ALA A 193 -15.40 -1.87 12.29
CA ALA A 193 -15.53 -2.69 11.09
C ALA A 193 -16.33 -3.98 11.36
N SER A 194 -16.04 -4.67 12.47
CA SER A 194 -16.72 -5.91 12.88
C SER A 194 -18.24 -5.73 13.04
N GLU A 195 -18.67 -4.61 13.65
CA GLU A 195 -20.08 -4.27 13.85
C GLU A 195 -20.84 -4.02 12.54
N GLN A 196 -20.15 -3.63 11.48
CA GLN A 196 -20.74 -3.34 10.18
C GLN A 196 -20.79 -4.54 9.23
N VAL A 197 -20.19 -5.68 9.61
CA VAL A 197 -20.16 -6.88 8.77
C VAL A 197 -21.60 -7.35 8.48
N PRO A 198 -21.99 -7.55 7.20
CA PRO A 198 -23.31 -8.08 6.88
C PRO A 198 -23.57 -9.41 7.61
N PRO A 199 -24.73 -9.59 8.26
CA PRO A 199 -24.99 -10.75 9.11
C PRO A 199 -24.92 -12.07 8.35
N ASP A 200 -25.16 -12.05 7.04
CA ASP A 200 -25.16 -13.24 6.19
C ASP A 200 -23.81 -13.51 5.51
N SER A 201 -22.84 -12.58 5.59
CA SER A 201 -21.57 -12.73 4.90
C SER A 201 -20.51 -13.46 5.75
N MET A 202 -20.38 -14.77 5.52
CA MET A 202 -19.36 -15.58 6.18
C MET A 202 -17.93 -15.16 5.80
N ILE A 203 -17.71 -14.70 4.57
CA ILE A 203 -16.38 -14.31 4.09
C ILE A 203 -15.85 -13.08 4.83
N TYR A 204 -16.69 -12.07 5.06
CA TYR A 204 -16.30 -10.86 5.80
C TYR A 204 -16.04 -11.18 7.29
N LYS A 205 -16.91 -12.00 7.90
CA LYS A 205 -16.70 -12.46 9.29
C LYS A 205 -15.38 -13.20 9.45
N PHE A 206 -15.07 -14.07 8.50
CA PHE A 206 -13.82 -14.83 8.48
C PHE A 206 -12.61 -13.89 8.39
N MET A 207 -12.59 -12.94 7.46
CA MET A 207 -11.47 -12.00 7.30
C MET A 207 -11.24 -11.12 8.53
N ILE A 208 -12.30 -10.59 9.15
CA ILE A 208 -12.18 -9.81 10.40
C ILE A 208 -11.63 -10.68 11.53
N SER A 209 -12.08 -11.94 11.64
CA SER A 209 -11.57 -12.89 12.62
C SER A 209 -10.08 -13.21 12.39
N CYS A 210 -9.67 -13.39 11.13
CA CYS A 210 -8.25 -13.55 10.77
C CYS A 210 -7.44 -12.31 11.15
N LEU A 211 -7.94 -11.10 10.89
CA LEU A 211 -7.26 -9.86 11.26
C LEU A 211 -7.06 -9.75 12.78
N ILE A 212 -8.10 -10.06 13.56
CA ILE A 212 -8.02 -10.09 15.03
C ILE A 212 -6.96 -11.10 15.48
N ALA A 213 -7.02 -12.34 14.96
CA ALA A 213 -6.05 -13.37 15.30
C ALA A 213 -4.62 -12.98 14.90
N THR A 214 -4.42 -12.33 13.75
CA THR A 214 -3.12 -11.82 13.32
C THR A 214 -2.59 -10.78 14.31
N ARG A 215 -3.43 -9.84 14.76
CA ARG A 215 -3.06 -8.84 15.77
C ARG A 215 -2.71 -9.48 17.11
N GLU A 216 -3.51 -10.43 17.59
CA GLU A 216 -3.27 -11.18 18.83
C GLU A 216 -1.94 -11.96 18.79
N ASN A 217 -1.55 -12.42 17.60
CA ASN A 217 -0.24 -13.03 17.34
C ASN A 217 0.86 -11.99 17.00
N ASN A 218 0.72 -10.75 17.48
CA ASN A 218 1.66 -9.65 17.28
C ASN A 218 2.04 -9.44 15.80
N TRP A 219 1.04 -9.49 14.91
CA TRP A 219 1.20 -9.32 13.46
C TRP A 219 2.10 -10.35 12.79
N GLY A 220 2.34 -11.50 13.43
CA GLY A 220 3.28 -12.51 12.92
C GLY A 220 4.75 -12.05 12.99
N MET A 221 5.07 -11.03 13.79
CA MET A 221 6.45 -10.63 14.05
C MET A 221 7.15 -11.67 14.90
N VAL A 222 7.68 -12.71 14.25
CA VAL A 222 8.74 -13.53 14.85
C VAL A 222 9.96 -12.63 14.98
N SER A 223 10.33 -12.30 16.22
CA SER A 223 11.57 -11.58 16.50
C SER A 223 12.73 -12.39 15.93
N THR A 224 13.36 -11.90 14.86
CA THR A 224 14.61 -12.49 14.35
C THR A 224 15.79 -12.26 15.31
N ALA A 225 15.56 -11.75 16.52
CA ALA A 225 16.52 -11.70 17.61
C ALA A 225 16.36 -12.93 18.53
N SER A 226 16.58 -14.11 17.98
CA SER A 226 17.04 -15.33 18.67
C SER A 226 16.96 -16.50 17.68
N VAL A 227 17.91 -16.54 16.75
CA VAL A 227 18.37 -17.86 16.29
C VAL A 227 19.01 -18.49 17.53
N PRO A 228 18.52 -19.61 18.08
CA PRO A 228 19.33 -20.39 18.99
C PRO A 228 20.54 -20.83 18.19
N SER A 229 21.73 -20.34 18.53
CA SER A 229 22.99 -20.68 17.86
C SER A 229 23.41 -22.14 18.03
N ASP A 230 22.51 -23.06 18.38
CA ASP A 230 22.79 -24.48 18.53
C ASP A 230 22.05 -25.30 17.48
N LEU A 231 22.64 -25.32 16.29
CA LEU A 231 22.47 -26.39 15.29
C LEU A 231 23.49 -27.52 15.51
N SER A 232 24.07 -27.63 16.71
CA SER A 232 25.07 -28.65 17.07
C SER A 232 24.45 -30.00 17.52
N VAL A 233 23.12 -30.14 17.57
CA VAL A 233 22.44 -31.36 18.09
C VAL A 233 21.97 -32.33 17.00
N LEU A 234 22.56 -32.27 15.81
CA LEU A 234 22.39 -33.32 14.79
C LEU A 234 23.75 -33.76 14.24
N THR A 235 24.66 -34.14 15.12
CA THR A 235 25.64 -35.19 14.79
C THR A 235 24.94 -36.53 14.92
N PRO A 236 24.73 -37.27 13.82
CA PRO A 236 24.28 -38.64 13.89
C PRO A 236 25.49 -39.49 14.28
N ASP A 237 25.55 -39.93 15.52
CA ASP A 237 26.46 -41.00 15.93
C ASP A 237 25.66 -42.20 16.45
N GLU A 238 26.04 -43.34 15.88
CA GLU A 238 25.89 -44.72 16.35
C GLU A 238 24.59 -45.49 16.05
N GLU A 239 24.68 -46.28 14.97
CA GLU A 239 24.35 -47.71 14.88
C GLU A 239 23.20 -48.25 15.75
N SER A 240 22.08 -48.53 15.10
CA SER A 240 21.29 -49.71 15.46
C SER A 240 20.68 -50.33 14.21
N GLU A 241 21.35 -51.38 13.75
CA GLU A 241 20.77 -52.40 12.89
C GLU A 241 19.47 -52.91 13.52
N THR A 242 18.36 -52.77 12.81
CA THR A 242 17.22 -53.65 13.00
C THR A 242 16.74 -54.10 11.63
N GLU A 243 17.07 -55.35 11.30
CA GLU A 243 16.49 -56.08 10.17
C GLU A 243 14.97 -56.04 10.26
N ILE A 244 14.32 -55.47 9.23
CA ILE A 244 12.91 -55.73 8.98
C ILE A 244 12.85 -56.64 7.74
N LYS A 245 12.49 -57.91 7.99
CA LYS A 245 12.18 -58.90 6.95
C LYS A 245 11.00 -58.41 6.11
N LEU A 246 11.23 -58.23 4.83
CA LEU A 246 10.20 -58.04 3.80
C LEU A 246 9.58 -59.40 3.47
N GLU A 247 8.36 -59.65 3.95
CA GLU A 247 7.50 -60.65 3.34
C GLU A 247 6.77 -60.03 2.15
N ASN A 248 7.09 -60.55 0.96
CA ASN A 248 6.41 -60.24 -0.29
C ASN A 248 4.95 -60.69 -0.22
N THR A 249 4.02 -59.80 -0.55
CA THR A 249 2.76 -60.22 -1.17
C THR A 249 2.41 -59.25 -2.29
N ALA A 250 2.60 -59.71 -3.52
CA ALA A 250 2.20 -59.04 -4.74
C ALA A 250 0.73 -59.29 -5.03
N VAL A 251 -0.09 -58.25 -5.09
CA VAL A 251 -1.35 -58.12 -5.85
C VAL A 251 -1.60 -56.61 -5.97
N GLY A 252 -1.89 -55.96 -7.08
CA GLY A 252 -2.15 -56.31 -8.46
C GLY A 252 -2.56 -54.97 -9.11
N SER A 253 -2.00 -54.68 -10.28
CA SER A 253 -2.17 -53.47 -11.07
C SER A 253 -3.62 -53.29 -11.55
N ASN A 254 -4.15 -52.07 -11.47
CA ASN A 254 -5.03 -51.46 -12.47
C ASN A 254 -5.53 -50.09 -12.01
N TYR A 255 -5.10 -49.01 -12.66
CA TYR A 255 -5.99 -47.91 -13.01
C TYR A 255 -5.54 -47.32 -14.34
N GLY A 256 -6.40 -47.51 -15.34
CA GLY A 256 -6.28 -46.95 -16.67
C GLY A 256 -6.77 -45.51 -16.74
N TYR A 257 -6.22 -44.81 -17.73
CA TYR A 257 -6.65 -43.52 -18.23
C TYR A 257 -8.13 -43.47 -18.55
N TRP A 258 -8.82 -42.42 -18.08
CA TRP A 258 -9.63 -41.46 -18.85
C TRP A 258 -9.60 -40.12 -18.12
#